data_AF-A0A2U1AXQ4-F1
#
_entry.id   AF-A0A2U1AXQ4-F1
#
_cell.length_a   1.000
_cell.length_b   1.000
_cell.length_c   1.000
_cell.angle_alpha   90.00
_cell.angle_beta   90.00
_cell.angle_gamma   90.00
#
_symmetry.space_group_name_H-M   'P 1'
#
loop_
_entity.id
_entity.type
_entity.pdbx_description
1 polymer ?
#
loop_
_entity_poly.entity_id
_entity_poly.type
_entity_poly.pdbx_seq_one_letter_code
_entity_poly.pdbx_strand_id
1 'polypeptide(L)'
;MAPNLMTKTAAAPKGNTLRVKHEEEAKPEVKARKKGFSLFKWLDKYTNVDFLFQEGVPTKYLPHVLFLTGITLFYIGNTHYAEKTIRKIAKIKVETEDLRADYTTLKSDYMGASKQSEVARNVAPLGLVESSSPPYQVEVAADEY
;
A
#
# COMPACT_ATOMS: atom_id res chain seq x y z
N MET A 1 -43.58 -56.15 1.82
CA MET A 1 -43.07 -55.55 0.57
C MET A 1 -42.68 -54.10 0.87
N ALA A 2 -41.57 -53.64 0.28
CA ALA A 2 -40.73 -52.51 0.70
C ALA A 2 -41.43 -51.14 1.00
N PRO A 3 -40.91 -50.39 2.00
CA PRO A 3 -41.08 -48.95 2.13
C PRO A 3 -39.94 -48.20 1.41
N ASN A 4 -40.27 -47.11 0.72
CA ASN A 4 -39.32 -46.15 0.14
C ASN A 4 -40.01 -44.78 0.22
N LEU A 5 -39.39 -43.65 0.52
CA LEU A 5 -38.06 -43.23 0.94
C LEU A 5 -38.20 -41.69 1.12
N MET A 6 -37.18 -41.05 1.69
CA MET A 6 -36.87 -39.61 1.56
C MET A 6 -37.49 -38.68 2.63
N THR A 7 -36.83 -38.46 3.76
CA THR A 7 -35.70 -37.53 4.03
C THR A 7 -36.12 -36.09 4.36
N LYS A 8 -36.21 -35.89 5.68
CA LYS A 8 -35.77 -34.72 6.48
C LYS A 8 -34.91 -33.70 5.71
N THR A 9 -35.31 -32.43 5.74
CA THR A 9 -34.40 -31.29 5.53
C THR A 9 -34.63 -30.26 6.65
N ALA A 10 -33.52 -29.92 7.31
CA ALA A 10 -33.44 -29.02 8.45
C ALA A 10 -33.50 -27.55 8.01
N ALA A 11 -34.06 -26.71 8.88
CA ALA A 11 -34.17 -25.27 8.71
C ALA A 11 -32.79 -24.59 8.75
N ALA A 12 -32.50 -23.74 7.75
CA ALA A 12 -31.31 -22.90 7.69
C ALA A 12 -31.55 -21.53 8.36
N PRO A 13 -30.52 -20.92 9.00
CA PRO A 13 -30.66 -19.66 9.74
C PRO A 13 -30.75 -18.45 8.81
N LYS A 14 -31.59 -17.48 9.18
CA LYS A 14 -31.82 -16.22 8.47
C LYS A 14 -30.61 -15.29 8.60
N GLY A 15 -29.84 -15.15 7.52
CA GLY A 15 -28.83 -14.10 7.33
C GLY A 15 -29.44 -12.83 6.73
N ASN A 16 -29.08 -11.68 7.29
CA ASN A 16 -29.62 -10.37 6.97
C ASN A 16 -29.05 -9.86 5.62
N THR A 17 -29.89 -9.70 4.60
CA THR A 17 -29.54 -9.02 3.35
C THR A 17 -30.30 -7.69 3.28
N LEU A 18 -29.63 -6.60 3.67
CA LEU A 18 -30.09 -5.26 3.32
C LEU A 18 -29.90 -5.07 1.81
N ARG A 19 -30.91 -5.46 1.04
CA ARG A 19 -31.01 -5.21 -0.38
C ARG A 19 -31.33 -3.74 -0.57
N VAL A 20 -30.29 -2.94 -0.82
CA VAL A 20 -30.44 -1.55 -1.25
C VAL A 20 -31.21 -1.56 -2.58
N LYS A 21 -32.36 -0.91 -2.56
CA LYS A 21 -33.30 -0.77 -3.67
C LYS A 21 -32.63 0.02 -4.80
N HIS A 22 -32.59 -0.57 -5.99
CA HIS A 22 -32.23 0.15 -7.22
C HIS A 22 -33.37 1.14 -7.53
N GLU A 23 -33.08 2.43 -7.40
CA GLU A 23 -33.89 3.52 -7.93
C GLU A 23 -33.32 3.95 -9.29
N GLU A 24 -34.22 4.49 -10.09
CA GLU A 24 -34.24 4.58 -11.55
C GLU A 24 -33.10 5.34 -12.22
N GLU A 25 -32.92 4.95 -13.48
CA GLU A 25 -32.06 5.52 -14.49
C GLU A 25 -32.34 7.01 -14.73
N ALA A 26 -31.35 7.85 -14.43
CA ALA A 26 -31.24 9.19 -14.97
C ALA A 26 -30.18 9.21 -16.07
N LYS A 27 -30.58 9.71 -17.25
CA LYS A 27 -29.82 9.85 -18.51
C LYS A 27 -28.35 10.28 -18.33
N PRO A 28 -27.41 9.81 -19.16
CA PRO A 28 -26.05 10.30 -19.15
C PRO A 28 -26.02 11.70 -19.77
N GLU A 29 -26.07 12.73 -18.95
CA GLU A 29 -25.58 14.05 -19.37
C GLU A 29 -24.09 13.90 -19.69
N VAL A 30 -23.73 14.18 -20.94
CA VAL A 30 -22.34 14.26 -21.39
C VAL A 30 -21.67 15.35 -20.55
N LYS A 31 -20.99 14.93 -19.48
CA LYS A 31 -20.21 15.82 -18.62
C LYS A 31 -19.28 16.62 -19.52
N ALA A 32 -19.59 17.90 -19.68
CA ALA A 32 -18.75 18.85 -20.39
C ALA A 32 -17.33 18.71 -19.84
N ARG A 33 -16.39 18.31 -20.71
CA ARG A 33 -15.00 18.12 -20.34
C ARG A 33 -14.55 19.37 -19.59
N LYS A 34 -14.19 19.22 -18.31
CA LYS A 34 -13.66 20.31 -17.49
C LYS A 34 -12.52 20.93 -18.31
N LYS A 35 -12.75 22.15 -18.79
CA LYS A 35 -11.77 22.88 -19.60
C LYS A 35 -10.56 23.09 -18.70
N GLY A 36 -9.53 22.27 -18.93
CA GLY A 36 -8.28 22.34 -18.21
C GLY A 36 -7.79 23.78 -18.18
N PHE A 37 -7.41 24.21 -16.99
CA PHE A 37 -6.87 25.50 -16.58
C PHE A 37 -6.75 26.58 -17.69
N SER A 38 -7.54 27.66 -17.56
CA SER A 38 -7.56 28.82 -18.47
C SER A 38 -6.34 29.74 -18.35
N LEU A 39 -5.17 29.19 -18.02
CA LEU A 39 -3.93 29.94 -17.81
C LEU A 39 -3.49 30.72 -19.04
N PHE A 40 -3.63 30.12 -20.21
CA PHE A 40 -3.27 30.78 -21.46
C PHE A 40 -4.10 32.04 -21.67
N LYS A 41 -5.42 31.98 -21.45
CA LYS A 41 -6.29 33.16 -21.55
C LYS A 41 -5.97 34.26 -20.53
N TRP A 42 -5.55 33.90 -19.32
CA TRP A 42 -5.15 34.87 -18.31
C TRP A 42 -3.80 35.49 -18.67
N LEU A 43 -2.86 34.70 -19.17
CA LEU A 43 -1.58 35.17 -19.67
C LEU A 43 -1.78 36.14 -20.85
N ASP A 44 -2.55 35.75 -21.87
CA ASP A 44 -2.86 36.56 -23.05
C ASP A 44 -3.44 37.93 -22.67
N LYS A 45 -4.29 37.97 -21.63
CA LYS A 45 -4.91 39.21 -21.13
C LYS A 45 -3.91 40.18 -20.49
N TYR A 46 -2.86 39.68 -19.86
CA TYR A 46 -1.86 40.52 -19.17
C TYR A 46 -0.66 40.87 -20.05
N THR A 47 -0.30 40.02 -21.01
CA THR A 47 0.93 40.18 -21.81
C THR A 47 0.71 40.68 -23.23
N ASN A 48 -0.54 40.91 -23.69
CA ASN A 48 -0.86 41.37 -25.05
C ASN A 48 -0.04 40.63 -26.12
N VAL A 49 -0.03 39.30 -26.04
CA VAL A 49 0.77 38.44 -26.94
C VAL A 49 0.44 38.71 -28.41
N ASP A 50 -0.83 38.96 -28.73
CA ASP A 50 -1.30 39.21 -30.10
C ASP A 50 -0.62 40.43 -30.75
N PHE A 51 -0.37 41.49 -29.97
CA PHE A 51 0.32 42.69 -30.45
C PHE A 51 1.81 42.43 -30.68
N LEU A 52 2.45 41.67 -29.78
CA LEU A 52 3.86 41.29 -29.89
C LEU A 52 4.14 40.32 -31.06
N PHE A 53 3.16 39.50 -31.44
CA PHE A 53 3.26 38.61 -32.61
C PHE A 53 2.97 39.34 -33.94
N GLN A 54 2.12 40.38 -33.95
CA GLN A 54 1.83 41.17 -35.15
C GLN A 54 2.94 42.16 -35.51
N GLU A 55 3.57 42.82 -34.53
CA GLU A 55 4.68 43.76 -34.76
C GLU A 55 6.07 43.08 -34.77
N GLY A 56 6.12 41.78 -34.46
CA GLY A 56 7.34 41.00 -34.39
C GLY A 56 8.04 41.15 -33.02
N VAL A 57 8.37 40.01 -32.40
CA VAL A 57 8.99 40.00 -31.07
C VAL A 57 10.36 40.68 -31.12
N PRO A 58 10.64 41.72 -30.30
CA PRO A 58 11.95 42.36 -30.30
C PRO A 58 13.03 41.34 -29.93
N THR A 59 14.02 41.17 -30.79
CA THR A 59 15.08 40.13 -30.69
C THR A 59 15.88 40.18 -29.39
N LYS A 60 15.89 41.34 -28.71
CA LYS A 60 16.55 41.55 -27.42
C LYS A 60 15.90 40.78 -26.25
N TYR A 61 14.58 40.56 -26.28
CA TYR A 61 13.86 39.88 -25.20
C TYR A 61 13.63 38.40 -25.47
N LEU A 62 13.75 37.97 -26.73
CA LEU A 62 13.60 36.58 -27.16
C LEU A 62 14.41 35.55 -26.34
N PRO A 63 15.72 35.75 -26.05
CA PRO A 63 16.49 34.79 -25.24
C PRO A 63 16.01 34.72 -23.78
N HIS A 64 15.53 35.82 -23.22
CA HIS A 64 15.03 35.88 -21.83
C HIS A 64 13.70 35.13 -21.68
N VAL A 65 12.80 35.29 -22.65
CA VAL A 65 11.51 34.58 -22.66
C VAL A 65 11.71 33.07 -22.87
N LEU A 66 12.64 32.68 -23.75
CA LEU A 66 13.01 31.27 -23.93
C LEU A 66 13.57 30.65 -22.66
N PHE A 67 14.41 31.39 -21.92
CA PHE A 67 14.95 30.93 -20.65
C PHE A 67 13.85 30.68 -19.60
N LEU A 68 12.92 31.63 -19.42
CA LEU A 68 11.78 31.48 -18.50
C LEU A 68 10.85 30.33 -18.91
N THR A 69 10.62 30.17 -20.20
CA THR A 69 9.83 29.05 -20.74
C THR A 69 10.52 27.72 -20.44
N GLY A 70 11.85 27.65 -20.60
CA GLY A 70 12.65 26.47 -20.26
C GLY A 70 12.53 26.08 -18.78
N ILE A 71 12.65 27.05 -17.86
CA ILE A 71 12.46 26.82 -16.42
C ILE A 71 11.04 26.33 -16.12
N THR A 72 10.04 26.92 -16.78
CA THR A 72 8.63 26.54 -16.58
C THR A 72 8.38 25.10 -17.02
N LEU A 73 8.89 24.70 -18.18
CA LEU A 73 8.80 23.32 -18.68
C LEU A 73 9.53 22.35 -17.74
N PHE A 74 10.73 22.73 -17.28
CA PHE A 74 11.49 21.94 -16.31
C PHE A 74 10.70 21.74 -15.02
N TYR A 75 10.05 22.78 -14.50
CA TYR A 75 9.24 22.72 -13.28
C TYR A 75 8.03 21.80 -13.42
N ILE A 76 7.29 21.90 -14.53
CA ILE A 76 6.14 21.02 -14.82
C ILE A 76 6.61 19.56 -14.92
N GLY A 77 7.73 19.33 -15.61
CA GLY A 77 8.35 18.00 -15.72
C GLY A 77 8.73 17.42 -14.36
N ASN A 78 9.39 18.22 -13.52
CA ASN A 78 9.79 17.81 -12.17
C ASN A 78 8.58 17.49 -11.28
N THR A 79 7.53 18.30 -11.37
CA THR A 79 6.29 18.10 -10.62
C THR A 79 5.64 16.75 -10.98
N HIS A 80 5.58 16.41 -12.27
CA HIS A 80 5.03 15.12 -12.70
C HIS A 80 5.88 13.93 -12.23
N TYR A 81 7.21 14.09 -12.16
CA TYR A 81 8.10 13.08 -11.61
C TYR A 81 7.92 12.90 -10.09
N ALA A 82 7.78 14.01 -9.36
CA ALA A 82 7.51 13.99 -7.92
C ALA A 82 6.20 13.25 -7.61
N GLU A 83 5.14 13.52 -8.37
CA GLU A 83 3.84 12.88 -8.16
C GLU A 83 3.87 11.36 -8.41
N LYS A 84 4.60 10.90 -9.43
CA LYS A 84 4.86 9.47 -9.66
C LYS A 84 5.63 8.85 -8.51
N THR A 85 6.64 9.56 -8.00
CA THR A 85 7.49 9.11 -6.91
C THR A 85 6.70 8.98 -5.61
N ILE A 86 5.86 9.96 -5.28
CA ILE A 86 4.97 9.92 -4.12
C ILE A 86 4.03 8.71 -4.19
N ARG A 87 3.43 8.44 -5.35
CA ARG A 87 2.58 7.26 -5.55
C ARG A 87 3.35 5.95 -5.38
N LYS A 88 4.60 5.89 -5.83
CA LYS A 88 5.47 4.71 -5.63
C LYS A 88 5.81 4.51 -4.16
N ILE A 89 6.17 5.58 -3.45
CA ILE A 89 6.45 5.55 -2.01
C ILE A 89 5.24 5.03 -1.23
N ALA A 90 4.03 5.51 -1.55
CA ALA A 90 2.82 5.06 -0.89
C ALA A 90 2.60 3.54 -1.03
N LYS A 91 2.81 2.98 -2.23
CA LYS A 91 2.70 1.53 -2.46
C LYS A 91 3.73 0.73 -1.68
N ILE A 92 5.00 1.11 -1.80
CA ILE A 92 6.10 0.43 -1.10
C ILE A 92 5.91 0.48 0.42
N LYS A 93 5.38 1.58 0.94
CA LYS A 93 5.08 1.71 2.37
C LYS A 93 4.06 0.67 2.83
N VAL A 94 2.97 0.49 2.09
CA VAL A 94 1.96 -0.53 2.39
C VAL A 94 2.59 -1.93 2.36
N GLU A 95 3.34 -2.25 1.30
CA GLU A 95 4.04 -3.55 1.19
C GLU A 95 5.00 -3.80 2.37
N THR A 96 5.68 -2.76 2.86
CA THR A 96 6.59 -2.85 4.01
C THR A 96 5.83 -3.05 5.33
N GLU A 97 4.69 -2.39 5.49
CA GLU A 97 3.83 -2.55 6.67
C GLU A 97 3.22 -3.95 6.72
N ASP A 98 2.77 -4.48 5.59
CA ASP A 98 2.25 -5.85 5.46
C ASP A 98 3.34 -6.87 5.81
N LEU A 99 4.55 -6.74 5.21
CA LEU A 99 5.66 -7.64 5.50
C LEU A 99 6.10 -7.59 6.97
N ARG A 100 6.02 -6.41 7.60
CA ARG A 100 6.31 -6.25 9.02
C ARG A 100 5.28 -6.96 9.89
N ALA A 101 4.00 -6.91 9.52
CA ALA A 101 2.95 -7.63 10.22
C ALA A 101 3.16 -9.15 10.13
N ASP A 102 3.47 -9.67 8.94
CA ASP A 102 3.77 -11.09 8.71
C ASP A 102 4.97 -11.56 9.53
N TYR A 103 6.07 -10.80 9.51
CA TYR A 103 7.24 -11.12 10.32
C TYR A 103 6.92 -11.15 11.82
N THR A 104 6.12 -10.20 12.30
CA THR A 104 5.77 -10.12 13.72
C THR A 104 4.90 -11.31 14.15
N THR A 105 3.97 -11.73 13.30
CA THR A 105 3.14 -12.93 13.51
C THR A 105 4.02 -14.18 13.51
N LEU A 106 4.83 -14.39 12.46
CA LEU A 106 5.71 -15.54 12.33
C LEU A 106 6.70 -15.65 13.50
N LYS A 107 7.26 -14.51 13.94
CA LYS A 107 8.13 -14.45 15.10
C LYS A 107 7.40 -14.87 16.37
N SER A 108 6.16 -14.42 16.56
CA SER A 108 5.35 -14.81 17.72
C SER A 108 5.09 -16.32 17.73
N ASP A 109 4.76 -16.90 16.59
CA ASP A 109 4.55 -18.35 16.44
C ASP A 109 5.84 -19.14 16.70
N TYR A 110 6.96 -18.69 16.12
CA TYR A 110 8.28 -19.29 16.37
C TYR A 110 8.66 -19.23 17.85
N MET A 111 8.45 -18.09 18.51
CA MET A 111 8.71 -17.94 19.94
C MET A 111 7.83 -18.86 20.76
N GLY A 112 6.56 -19.03 20.37
CA GLY A 112 5.63 -20.00 20.97
C GLY A 112 6.15 -21.43 20.87
N ALA A 113 6.46 -21.87 19.66
CA ALA A 113 6.99 -23.21 19.39
C ALA A 113 8.35 -23.46 20.07
N SER A 114 9.17 -22.42 20.25
CA SER A 114 10.48 -22.49 20.90
C SER A 114 10.41 -22.45 22.44
N LYS A 115 9.22 -22.30 23.04
CA LYS A 115 9.09 -22.34 24.50
C LYS A 115 9.47 -23.72 25.02
N GLN A 116 10.23 -23.76 26.12
CA GLN A 116 10.67 -25.01 26.75
C GLN A 116 9.49 -25.94 27.08
N SER A 117 8.36 -25.40 27.54
CA SER A 117 7.15 -26.19 27.84
C SER A 117 6.45 -26.77 26.59
N GLU A 118 6.43 -26.03 25.48
CA GLU A 118 5.90 -26.50 24.19
C GLU A 118 6.81 -27.59 23.60
N VAL A 119 8.12 -27.36 23.65
CA VAL A 119 9.13 -28.34 23.22
C VAL A 119 9.04 -29.61 24.06
N ALA A 120 9.02 -29.50 25.39
CA ALA A 120 8.87 -30.62 26.33
C ALA A 120 7.59 -31.43 26.05
N ARG A 121 6.46 -30.75 25.79
CA ARG A 121 5.19 -31.41 25.41
C ARG A 121 5.32 -32.17 24.09
N ASN A 122 6.00 -31.60 23.10
CA ASN A 122 6.18 -32.21 21.78
C ASN A 122 7.14 -33.41 21.81
N VAL A 123 8.13 -33.42 22.70
CA VAL A 123 9.09 -34.54 22.85
C VAL A 123 8.69 -35.58 23.91
N ALA A 124 7.64 -35.32 24.71
CA ALA A 124 7.06 -36.27 25.65
C ALA A 124 6.75 -37.66 25.06
N PRO A 125 6.16 -37.80 23.85
CA PRO A 125 5.95 -39.13 23.25
C PRO A 125 7.24 -39.86 22.88
N LEU A 126 8.38 -39.16 22.80
CA LEU A 126 9.71 -39.74 22.60
C LEU A 126 10.38 -40.16 23.93
N GLY A 127 9.72 -39.95 25.07
CA GLY A 127 10.23 -40.32 26.40
C GLY A 127 11.32 -39.39 26.95
N LEU A 128 11.53 -38.22 26.33
CA LEU A 128 12.50 -37.22 26.77
C LEU A 128 11.91 -36.35 27.89
N VAL A 129 12.70 -36.09 28.93
CA VAL A 129 12.28 -35.35 30.13
C VAL A 129 13.13 -34.08 30.29
N GLU A 130 12.50 -32.99 30.70
CA GLU A 130 13.18 -31.72 30.95
C GLU A 130 14.14 -31.81 32.16
N SER A 131 15.35 -31.27 32.00
CA SER A 131 16.34 -31.23 33.09
C SER A 131 15.98 -30.11 34.07
N SER A 132 15.39 -30.47 35.21
CA SER A 132 15.00 -29.50 36.25
C SER A 132 16.16 -29.04 37.14
N SER A 133 17.31 -29.71 37.11
CA SER A 133 18.50 -29.35 37.88
C SER A 133 19.51 -28.59 37.03
N PRO A 134 20.10 -27.48 37.52
CA PRO A 134 21.17 -26.80 36.82
C PRO A 134 22.41 -27.72 36.68
N PRO A 135 23.16 -27.62 35.57
CA PRO A 135 24.36 -28.42 35.38
C PRO A 135 25.45 -28.00 36.38
N TYR A 136 26.21 -28.98 36.88
CA TYR A 136 27.33 -28.72 37.77
C TYR A 136 28.49 -28.13 36.96
N GLN A 137 28.98 -26.95 37.38
CA GLN A 137 30.20 -26.39 36.84
C GLN A 137 31.39 -27.16 37.40
N VAL A 138 32.11 -27.87 36.52
CA VAL A 138 33.36 -28.54 36.89
C VAL A 138 34.47 -27.50 36.86
N GLU A 139 34.83 -26.94 38.01
CA GLU A 139 36.03 -26.14 38.16
C GLU A 139 37.22 -27.09 38.27
N VAL A 140 38.09 -27.08 37.25
CA VAL A 140 39.39 -27.73 37.34
C VAL A 140 40.28 -26.81 38.16
N ALA A 141 40.64 -27.23 39.37
CA ALA A 141 41.64 -26.52 40.16
C ALA A 141 42.91 -26.40 39.33
N ALA A 142 43.33 -25.16 39.06
CA ALA A 142 44.67 -24.90 38.59
C ALA A 142 45.63 -25.20 39.74
N ASP A 143 46.74 -25.85 39.41
CA ASP A 143 47.88 -26.22 40.27
C ASP A 143 47.70 -27.63 40.88
N GLU A 144 48.59 -28.61 40.69
CA GLU A 144 50.06 -28.58 40.79
C GLU A 144 50.72 -29.62 39.85
N TYR A 145 51.73 -29.18 39.08
CA TYR A 145 52.85 -30.02 38.63
C TYR A 145 54.10 -29.59 39.40
#